data_AF-A0A1S2K0C8-F1
#
_entry.id   AF-A0A1S2K0C8-F1
#
_cell.length_a   1.000
_cell.length_b   1.000
_cell.length_c   1.000
_cell.angle_alpha   90.00
_cell.angle_beta   90.00
_cell.angle_gamma   90.00
#
_symmetry.space_group_name_H-M   'P 1'
#
loop_
_entity.id
_entity.type
_entity.pdbx_description
1 polymer ?
#
loop_
_entity_poly.entity_id
_entity_poly.type
_entity_poly.pdbx_seq_one_letter_code
_entity_poly.pdbx_strand_id
1 'polypeptide(L)'
;MCALRSRAREQEDETPVGVRVRREARSAYASATGAAGRAPGGRRRAHFAAGVRDALDWALAYGERGPVTGARGDAVPDLYALTAEVDAATVRLDDPASPVDDREYVLGAHDALAWLCGHTDERPLARKVALHRA
;
A
#
# COMPACT_ATOMS: atom_id res chain seq x y z
N MET A 1 4.85 35.15 6.79
CA MET A 1 3.89 34.03 6.90
C MET A 1 4.00 32.98 5.78
N CYS A 2 4.43 33.31 4.55
CA CYS A 2 4.53 32.33 3.45
C CYS A 2 5.64 31.27 3.67
N ALA A 3 6.84 31.69 4.09
CA ALA A 3 8.00 30.80 4.26
C ALA A 3 7.90 29.78 5.43
N LEU A 4 7.12 30.08 6.47
CA LEU A 4 6.88 29.13 7.56
C LEU A 4 5.91 28.02 7.15
N ARG A 5 4.94 28.34 6.29
CA ARG A 5 3.99 27.36 5.73
C ARG A 5 4.64 26.48 4.65
N SER A 6 5.63 26.99 3.91
CA SER A 6 6.40 26.15 2.98
C SER A 6 7.26 25.15 3.74
N ARG A 7 8.01 25.61 4.76
CA ARG A 7 8.83 24.73 5.59
C ARG A 7 8.04 23.66 6.35
N ALA A 8 6.86 23.99 6.86
CA ALA A 8 6.01 23.01 7.54
C ALA A 8 5.52 21.90 6.59
N ARG A 9 5.18 22.24 5.34
CA ARG A 9 4.79 21.26 4.32
C ARG A 9 5.95 20.40 3.86
N GLU A 10 7.13 21.00 3.70
CA GLU A 10 8.37 20.28 3.37
C GLU A 10 8.72 19.25 4.46
N GLN A 11 8.59 19.61 5.74
CA GLN A 11 8.82 18.70 6.86
C GLN A 11 7.78 17.58 6.95
N GLU A 12 6.51 17.86 6.66
CA GLU A 12 5.47 16.84 6.59
C GLU A 12 5.74 15.85 5.45
N ASP A 13 6.17 16.33 4.29
CA ASP A 13 6.51 15.50 3.13
C ASP A 13 7.73 14.60 3.37
N GLU A 14 8.68 15.02 4.22
CA GLU A 14 9.85 14.26 4.65
C GLU A 14 9.56 13.31 5.83
N THR A 15 8.39 13.38 6.44
CA THR A 15 8.03 12.51 7.58
C THR A 15 8.07 11.03 7.14
N PRO A 16 8.71 10.13 7.90
CA PRO A 16 8.76 8.71 7.55
C PRO A 16 7.39 8.04 7.58
N VAL A 17 7.19 7.11 6.64
CA VAL A 17 6.11 6.12 6.61
C VAL A 17 6.79 4.78 6.32
N GLY A 18 7.01 3.98 7.37
CA GLY A 18 7.98 2.88 7.31
C GLY A 18 9.39 3.42 7.01
N VAL A 19 10.06 2.86 6.00
CA VAL A 19 11.38 3.32 5.51
C VAL A 19 11.29 4.31 4.34
N ARG A 20 10.07 4.68 3.91
CA ARG A 20 9.83 5.64 2.83
C ARG A 20 9.43 6.99 3.40
N VAL A 21 9.50 8.03 2.58
CA VAL A 21 9.02 9.37 2.96
C VAL A 21 7.55 9.55 2.57
N ARG A 22 6.80 10.33 3.36
CA ARG A 22 5.36 10.56 3.19
C ARG A 22 5.00 11.05 1.78
N ARG A 23 5.81 11.92 1.18
CA ARG A 23 5.62 12.37 -0.21
C ARG A 23 5.64 11.23 -1.21
N GLU A 24 6.54 10.28 -1.03
CA GLU A 24 6.69 9.13 -1.91
C GLU A 24 5.50 8.18 -1.80
N ALA A 25 5.08 7.89 -0.57
CA ALA A 25 3.89 7.09 -0.28
C ALA A 25 2.60 7.73 -0.83
N ARG A 26 2.45 9.05 -0.69
CA ARG A 26 1.30 9.81 -1.23
C ARG A 26 1.24 9.79 -2.76
N SER A 27 2.39 9.90 -3.41
CA SER A 27 2.48 9.77 -4.86
C SER A 27 2.07 8.37 -5.33
N ALA A 28 2.50 7.31 -4.62
CA ALA A 28 2.07 5.94 -4.92
C ALA A 28 0.56 5.74 -4.69
N TYR A 29 0.01 6.32 -3.62
CA TYR A 29 -1.41 6.28 -3.30
C TYR A 29 -2.27 6.89 -4.40
N ALA A 30 -1.87 8.06 -4.92
CA ALA A 30 -2.57 8.72 -6.02
C ALA A 30 -2.59 7.86 -7.29
N SER A 31 -1.47 7.22 -7.63
CA SER A 31 -1.37 6.28 -8.75
C SER A 31 -2.29 5.06 -8.56
N ALA A 32 -2.32 4.49 -7.35
CA ALA A 32 -3.17 3.35 -7.01
C ALA A 32 -4.65 3.69 -7.07
N THR A 33 -5.03 4.86 -6.56
CA THR A 33 -6.41 5.37 -6.63
C THR A 33 -6.87 5.51 -8.09
N GLY A 34 -6.02 6.06 -8.96
CA GLY A 34 -6.30 6.15 -10.39
C GLY A 34 -6.43 4.77 -11.07
N ALA A 35 -5.61 3.81 -10.67
CA ALA A 35 -5.61 2.45 -11.20
C ALA A 35 -6.76 1.56 -10.68
N ALA A 36 -7.27 1.81 -9.47
CA ALA A 36 -8.42 1.09 -8.93
C ALA A 36 -9.75 1.62 -9.53
N GLY A 37 -9.85 2.93 -9.78
CA GLY A 37 -11.06 3.56 -10.31
C GLY A 37 -11.26 3.42 -11.81
N ARG A 38 -10.20 3.12 -12.56
CA ARG A 38 -10.27 2.82 -13.99
C ARG A 38 -9.99 1.32 -14.09
N ALA A 39 -10.76 0.55 -14.86
CA ALA A 39 -10.48 -0.88 -15.05
C ALA A 39 -9.57 -1.25 -16.26
N PRO A 40 -8.56 -0.47 -16.72
CA PRO A 40 -7.66 -0.96 -17.76
C PRO A 40 -6.81 -2.11 -17.19
N GLY A 41 -6.98 -3.31 -17.76
CA GLY A 41 -6.33 -4.53 -17.31
C GLY A 41 -7.24 -5.54 -16.60
N GLY A 42 -8.54 -5.25 -16.48
CA GLY A 42 -9.56 -6.19 -16.00
C GLY A 42 -9.68 -6.28 -14.48
N ARG A 43 -10.61 -7.14 -14.04
CA ARG A 43 -11.02 -7.29 -12.63
C ARG A 43 -9.84 -7.53 -11.68
N ARG A 44 -9.00 -8.52 -11.96
CA ARG A 44 -7.82 -8.86 -11.12
C ARG A 44 -6.93 -7.65 -10.86
N ARG A 45 -6.60 -6.88 -11.90
CA ARG A 45 -5.75 -5.69 -11.77
C ARG A 45 -6.42 -4.58 -10.95
N ALA A 46 -7.75 -4.46 -11.01
CA ALA A 46 -8.49 -3.53 -10.17
C ALA A 46 -8.44 -3.95 -8.69
N HIS A 47 -8.58 -5.25 -8.38
CA HIS A 47 -8.44 -5.77 -7.01
C HIS A 47 -7.03 -5.59 -6.47
N PHE A 48 -6.00 -5.91 -7.26
CA PHE A 48 -4.60 -5.62 -6.90
C PHE A 48 -4.38 -4.13 -6.61
N ALA A 49 -4.85 -3.24 -7.49
CA ALA A 49 -4.73 -1.80 -7.28
C ALA A 49 -5.50 -1.30 -6.05
N ALA A 50 -6.63 -1.91 -5.74
CA ALA A 50 -7.38 -1.61 -4.51
C ALA A 50 -6.59 -2.02 -3.26
N GLY A 51 -5.95 -3.19 -3.27
CA GLY A 51 -5.08 -3.63 -2.16
C GLY A 51 -3.90 -2.68 -1.93
N VAL A 52 -3.22 -2.29 -3.00
CA VAL A 52 -2.15 -1.27 -2.94
C VAL A 52 -2.68 0.04 -2.35
N ARG A 53 -3.83 0.51 -2.85
CA ARG A 53 -4.45 1.76 -2.40
C ARG A 53 -4.75 1.71 -0.91
N ASP A 54 -5.42 0.67 -0.43
CA ASP A 54 -5.90 0.59 0.94
C ASP A 54 -4.73 0.42 1.94
N ALA A 55 -3.67 -0.29 1.55
CA ALA A 55 -2.43 -0.34 2.34
C ALA A 55 -1.79 1.04 2.49
N LEU A 56 -1.71 1.82 1.40
CA LEU A 56 -1.17 3.18 1.44
C LEU A 56 -2.11 4.16 2.15
N ASP A 57 -3.42 3.98 2.06
CA ASP A 57 -4.44 4.76 2.76
C ASP A 57 -4.25 4.65 4.27
N TRP A 58 -4.10 3.42 4.76
CA TRP A 58 -3.82 3.12 6.16
C TRP A 58 -2.45 3.63 6.60
N ALA A 59 -1.39 3.37 5.81
CA ALA A 59 -0.04 3.83 6.14
C ALA A 59 0.08 5.37 6.19
N LEU A 60 -0.73 6.10 5.42
CA LEU A 60 -0.78 7.56 5.45
C LEU A 60 -1.67 8.13 6.56
N ALA A 61 -2.33 7.27 7.34
CA ALA A 61 -3.37 7.59 8.32
C ALA A 61 -4.59 8.31 7.70
N TYR A 62 -4.94 7.95 6.47
CA TYR A 62 -6.21 8.35 5.84
C TYR A 62 -7.33 7.36 6.17
N GLY A 63 -6.98 6.08 6.28
CA GLY A 63 -7.86 5.00 6.72
C GLY A 63 -7.52 4.54 8.14
N GLU A 64 -8.53 4.10 8.89
CA GLU A 64 -8.40 3.72 10.31
C GLU A 64 -7.99 2.24 10.52
N ARG A 65 -8.01 1.41 9.48
CA ARG A 65 -7.86 -0.05 9.60
C ARG A 65 -6.80 -0.61 8.66
N GLY A 66 -6.00 -1.53 9.19
CA GLY A 66 -5.06 -2.35 8.43
C GLY A 66 -5.79 -3.18 7.37
N PRO A 67 -5.25 -3.29 6.15
CA PRO A 67 -5.96 -3.87 5.00
C PRO A 67 -6.15 -5.38 5.11
N VAL A 68 -5.31 -6.09 5.88
CA VAL A 68 -5.35 -7.55 5.97
C VAL A 68 -5.94 -8.02 7.30
N THR A 69 -5.49 -7.45 8.42
CA THR A 69 -5.96 -7.89 9.75
C THR A 69 -7.13 -7.06 10.28
N GLY A 70 -7.38 -5.88 9.72
CA GLY A 70 -8.36 -4.93 10.23
C GLY A 70 -7.92 -4.23 11.52
N ALA A 71 -6.64 -4.33 11.90
CA ALA A 71 -6.07 -3.66 13.07
C ALA A 71 -6.36 -2.15 13.03
N ARG A 72 -6.86 -1.59 14.13
CA ARG A 72 -7.15 -0.17 14.21
C ARG A 72 -5.89 0.64 14.50
N GLY A 73 -5.77 1.80 13.88
CA GLY A 73 -4.75 2.80 14.20
C GLY A 73 -5.30 4.21 14.04
N ASP A 74 -5.10 5.04 15.06
CA ASP A 74 -5.52 6.46 15.05
C ASP A 74 -4.42 7.39 14.50
N ALA A 75 -3.27 6.82 14.11
CA ALA A 75 -2.07 7.51 13.66
C ALA A 75 -1.35 6.70 12.57
N VAL A 76 -0.30 7.28 11.99
CA VAL A 76 0.59 6.58 11.05
C VAL A 76 1.14 5.32 11.75
N PRO A 77 0.94 4.12 11.19
CA PRO A 77 1.44 2.90 11.79
C PRO A 77 2.97 2.90 11.86
N ASP A 78 3.52 2.41 12.96
CA ASP A 78 4.95 2.20 13.08
C ASP A 78 5.42 1.02 12.22
N LEU A 79 6.74 0.85 12.11
CA LEU A 79 7.32 -0.22 11.30
C LEU A 79 6.88 -1.61 11.77
N TYR A 80 6.65 -1.80 13.08
CA TYR A 80 6.23 -3.09 13.63
C TYR A 80 4.80 -3.44 13.17
N ALA A 81 3.88 -2.49 13.21
CA ALA A 81 2.52 -2.67 12.72
C ALA A 81 2.49 -2.91 11.21
N LEU A 82 3.33 -2.21 10.43
CA LEU A 82 3.48 -2.46 9.00
C LEU A 82 3.99 -3.88 8.72
N THR A 83 5.02 -4.33 9.43
CA THR A 83 5.56 -5.70 9.29
C THR A 83 4.54 -6.77 9.68
N ALA A 84 3.76 -6.55 10.74
CA ALA A 84 2.71 -7.48 11.14
C ALA A 84 1.64 -7.68 10.06
N GLU A 85 1.29 -6.61 9.31
CA GLU A 85 0.38 -6.72 8.17
C GLU A 85 1.04 -7.42 6.96
N VAL A 86 2.36 -7.26 6.74
CA VAL A 86 3.10 -8.04 5.75
C VAL A 86 3.00 -9.54 6.08
N ASP A 87 3.32 -9.91 7.32
CA ASP A 87 3.28 -11.31 7.78
C ASP A 87 1.88 -11.90 7.64
N ALA A 88 0.84 -11.13 8.01
CA ALA A 88 -0.55 -11.54 7.82
C ALA A 88 -0.91 -11.71 6.34
N ALA A 89 -0.43 -10.83 5.47
CA ALA A 89 -0.65 -10.94 4.03
C ALA A 89 0.01 -12.21 3.47
N THR A 90 1.24 -12.53 3.89
CA THR A 90 1.93 -13.78 3.51
C THR A 90 1.11 -15.00 3.89
N VAL A 91 0.62 -15.07 5.14
CA VAL A 91 -0.23 -16.19 5.59
C VAL A 91 -1.50 -16.32 4.74
N ARG A 92 -2.14 -15.21 4.37
CA ARG A 92 -3.34 -15.24 3.52
C ARG A 92 -3.06 -15.62 2.07
N LEU A 93 -1.88 -15.27 1.53
CA LEU A 93 -1.48 -15.63 0.16
C LEU A 93 -1.14 -17.11 0.00
N ASP A 94 -0.74 -17.75 1.10
CA ASP A 94 -0.45 -19.18 1.19
C ASP A 94 -1.70 -20.04 1.34
N ASP A 95 -2.87 -19.45 1.65
CA ASP A 95 -4.14 -20.17 1.72
C ASP A 95 -4.68 -20.50 0.31
N PRO A 96 -4.68 -21.79 -0.10
CA PRO A 96 -5.15 -22.19 -1.42
C PRO A 96 -6.67 -22.07 -1.60
N ALA A 97 -7.43 -21.91 -0.51
CA ALA A 97 -8.88 -21.74 -0.55
C ALA A 97 -9.31 -20.28 -0.81
N SER A 98 -8.38 -19.32 -0.76
CA SER A 98 -8.70 -17.91 -0.96
C SER A 98 -9.24 -17.64 -2.37
N PRO A 99 -10.38 -16.93 -2.50
CA PRO A 99 -10.89 -16.50 -3.80
C PRO A 99 -9.86 -15.70 -4.59
N VAL A 100 -9.85 -15.85 -5.92
CA VAL A 100 -8.85 -15.18 -6.79
C VAL A 100 -8.85 -13.67 -6.60
N ASP A 101 -10.01 -13.04 -6.54
CA ASP A 101 -10.10 -11.58 -6.37
C ASP A 101 -9.59 -11.12 -4.99
N ASP A 102 -9.85 -11.89 -3.93
CA ASP A 102 -9.31 -11.63 -2.60
C ASP A 102 -7.78 -11.82 -2.57
N ARG A 103 -7.28 -12.84 -3.26
CA ARG A 103 -5.84 -13.10 -3.38
C ARG A 103 -5.12 -11.96 -4.11
N GLU A 104 -5.70 -11.44 -5.18
CA GLU A 104 -5.15 -10.29 -5.91
C GLU A 104 -5.14 -9.03 -5.04
N TYR A 105 -6.21 -8.79 -4.27
CA TYR A 105 -6.25 -7.71 -3.30
C TYR A 105 -5.14 -7.85 -2.24
N VAL A 106 -5.02 -9.01 -1.61
CA VAL A 106 -4.00 -9.27 -0.57
C VAL A 106 -2.59 -9.14 -1.18
N LEU A 107 -2.38 -9.59 -2.42
CA LEU A 107 -1.09 -9.44 -3.11
C LEU A 107 -0.74 -7.96 -3.32
N GLY A 108 -1.70 -7.13 -3.70
CA GLY A 108 -1.50 -5.69 -3.83
C GLY A 108 -1.16 -5.02 -2.50
N ALA A 109 -1.86 -5.39 -1.43
CA ALA A 109 -1.58 -4.88 -0.08
C ALA A 109 -0.18 -5.31 0.38
N HIS A 110 0.17 -6.59 0.20
CA HIS A 110 1.50 -7.13 0.50
C HIS A 110 2.61 -6.36 -0.22
N ASP A 111 2.50 -6.16 -1.53
CA ASP A 111 3.54 -5.46 -2.32
C ASP A 111 3.74 -4.01 -1.84
N ALA A 112 2.66 -3.31 -1.50
CA ALA A 112 2.76 -1.96 -0.95
C ALA A 112 3.40 -1.93 0.45
N LEU A 113 2.99 -2.83 1.34
CA LEU A 113 3.52 -2.93 2.70
C LEU A 113 5.00 -3.36 2.71
N ALA A 114 5.38 -4.34 1.87
CA ALA A 114 6.77 -4.77 1.70
C ALA A 114 7.66 -3.63 1.20
N TRP A 115 7.15 -2.80 0.28
CA TRP A 115 7.86 -1.61 -0.19
C TRP A 115 8.02 -0.55 0.90
N LEU A 116 6.99 -0.31 1.72
CA LEU A 116 7.05 0.59 2.88
C LEU A 116 7.98 0.08 3.97
N CYS A 117 8.08 -1.25 4.15
CA CYS A 117 8.99 -1.87 5.11
C CYS A 117 10.44 -1.96 4.60
N GLY A 118 10.69 -1.67 3.31
CA GLY A 118 12.02 -1.75 2.71
C GLY A 118 12.46 -3.15 2.31
N HIS A 119 11.53 -4.11 2.24
CA HIS A 119 11.80 -5.45 1.71
C HIS A 119 11.97 -5.44 0.19
N THR A 120 11.50 -4.39 -0.49
CA THR A 120 11.69 -4.13 -1.91
C THR A 120 11.81 -2.64 -2.20
N ASP A 121 12.62 -2.29 -3.20
CA ASP A 121 12.71 -0.93 -3.75
C ASP A 121 11.77 -0.73 -4.96
N GLU A 122 11.13 -1.80 -5.44
CA GLU A 122 10.13 -1.69 -6.50
C GLU A 122 8.87 -1.02 -5.97
N ARG A 123 8.55 0.17 -6.51
CA ARG A 123 7.31 0.86 -6.19
C ARG A 123 6.09 -0.02 -6.56
N PRO A 124 5.05 -0.07 -5.71
CA PRO A 124 3.85 -0.82 -6.02
C PRO A 124 3.22 -0.30 -7.33
N LEU A 125 2.65 -1.21 -8.12
CA LEU A 125 2.13 -0.99 -9.49
C LEU A 125 3.17 -0.75 -10.59
N ALA A 126 4.45 -0.49 -10.25
CA ALA A 126 5.54 -0.45 -11.23
C ALA A 126 5.95 -1.85 -11.67
N ARG A 127 5.69 -2.86 -10.82
CA ARG A 127 5.80 -4.27 -11.20
C ARG A 127 4.94 -4.51 -12.42
N LYS A 128 5.58 -4.63 -13.59
CA LYS A 128 4.92 -5.16 -14.77
C LYS A 128 4.44 -6.52 -14.34
N VAL A 129 3.11 -6.68 -14.31
CA VAL A 129 2.46 -7.97 -14.19
C VAL A 129 2.97 -8.81 -15.37
N ALA A 130 4.13 -9.45 -15.20
CA ALA A 130 4.48 -10.67 -15.89
C ALA A 130 3.58 -11.73 -15.25
N LEU A 131 2.27 -11.64 -15.46
CA LEU A 131 1.42 -12.81 -15.32
C LEU A 131 1.92 -13.74 -16.41
N HIS A 132 2.77 -14.67 -16.00
CA HIS A 132 3.15 -15.79 -16.82
C HIS A 132 1.86 -16.41 -17.37
N ARG A 133 1.85 -16.53 -18.71
CA ARG A 133 1.12 -17.60 -19.38
C ARG A 133 1.43 -18.90 -18.64
N ALA A 134 0.41 -19.52 -18.07
CA ALA A 134 0.30 -20.95 -17.88
C ALA A 134 -1.18 -21.29 -18.14
#